data_AF-A0A4Y2FIT2-F1
#
_entry.id   AF-A0A4Y2FIT2-F1
#
_cell.length_a   1.000
_cell.length_b   1.000
_cell.length_c   1.000
_cell.angle_alpha   90.00
_cell.angle_beta   90.00
_cell.angle_gamma   90.00
#
_symmetry.space_group_name_H-M   'P 1'
#
loop_
_entity.id
_entity.type
_entity.pdbx_description
1 polymer ?
#
loop_
_entity_poly.entity_id
_entity_poly.type
_entity_poly.pdbx_seq_one_letter_code
_entity_poly.pdbx_strand_id
1 'polypeptide(L)'
;MYIRVPFSIVYLQNLTDLKLNDVNLTELPSDFGRLVNLRTLELRDNMLKDLPSSFVSLKNLECIDLASNMFEEMPSCLCQLIQLRELWLDSNEISSLLSDIKKLKNLKCFDISENDLEFLPEEISGLESLTDFYISQNYLQLLPNGIGNLSELTVFKVDSNRLLSLPMSLGKCTSLQELVLKENEISSFPESIGQLKNLRTLIADCNKLSSLPSEICNLTQLSVLSLRDNCLYYLPEDIGILKNLQVLDLCGNRIGLIAGSSSCAFWTSLEDQGSSVVKTFVEMSVSIPNFFSLLSCIVYSSLYRVFERAHLHFHERFLCDVGFRNHILAIFGSSELSGLQVP
;
A
#
# COMPACT_ATOMS: atom_id res chain seq x y z
N MET A 1 -1.90 9.59 -37.99
CA MET A 1 -2.65 8.90 -39.05
C MET A 1 -3.39 7.79 -38.33
N TYR A 2 -4.73 7.82 -38.26
CA TYR A 2 -5.48 6.78 -37.54
C TYR A 2 -5.52 5.50 -38.38
N ILE A 3 -5.41 4.36 -37.72
CA ILE A 3 -5.49 3.05 -38.38
C ILE A 3 -6.90 2.49 -38.12
N ARG A 4 -7.45 1.80 -39.12
CA ARG A 4 -8.67 1.00 -38.94
C ARG A 4 -8.30 -0.46 -39.11
N VAL A 5 -8.85 -1.31 -38.25
CA VAL A 5 -8.76 -2.76 -38.46
C VAL A 5 -9.53 -3.10 -39.75
N PRO A 6 -8.94 -3.82 -40.71
CA PRO A 6 -9.65 -4.20 -41.94
C PRO A 6 -10.91 -4.99 -41.62
N PHE A 7 -12.03 -4.66 -42.28
CA PHE A 7 -13.30 -5.37 -42.12
C PHE A 7 -13.18 -6.89 -42.35
N SER A 8 -12.20 -7.32 -43.15
CA SER A 8 -11.93 -8.74 -43.42
C SER A 8 -11.38 -9.52 -42.22
N ILE A 9 -10.94 -8.86 -41.14
CA ILE A 9 -10.44 -9.56 -39.93
C ILE A 9 -11.49 -10.53 -39.38
N VAL A 10 -12.78 -10.20 -39.53
CA VAL A 10 -13.92 -10.98 -39.03
C VAL A 10 -14.07 -12.35 -39.69
N TYR A 11 -13.32 -12.62 -40.77
CA TYR A 11 -13.26 -13.94 -41.41
C TYR A 11 -12.24 -14.87 -40.75
N LEU A 12 -11.37 -14.38 -39.86
CA LEU A 12 -10.40 -15.18 -39.10
C LEU A 12 -11.06 -15.89 -37.92
N GLN A 13 -12.05 -16.73 -38.18
CA GLN A 13 -12.90 -17.34 -37.14
C GLN A 13 -12.15 -18.32 -36.21
N ASN A 14 -10.95 -18.75 -36.57
CA ASN A 14 -10.10 -19.60 -35.72
C ASN A 14 -9.22 -18.79 -34.76
N LEU A 15 -9.27 -17.45 -34.81
CA LEU A 15 -8.43 -16.61 -33.98
C LEU A 15 -8.84 -16.73 -32.50
N THR A 16 -7.88 -17.07 -31.65
CA THR A 16 -8.03 -17.16 -30.20
C THR A 16 -7.39 -15.98 -29.48
N ASP A 17 -6.37 -15.38 -30.07
CA ASP A 17 -5.58 -14.32 -29.47
C ASP A 17 -5.36 -13.22 -30.51
N LEU A 18 -5.71 -11.98 -30.16
CA LEU A 18 -5.54 -10.81 -31.02
C LEU A 18 -4.93 -9.67 -30.21
N LYS A 19 -3.76 -9.20 -30.66
CA LYS A 19 -3.05 -8.08 -30.06
C LYS A 19 -3.01 -6.93 -31.03
N LEU A 20 -3.53 -5.79 -30.60
CA LEU A 20 -3.65 -4.55 -31.35
C LEU A 20 -3.32 -3.37 -30.43
N ASN A 21 -2.23 -3.48 -29.67
CA ASN A 21 -1.75 -2.40 -28.80
C ASN A 21 -0.99 -1.34 -29.61
N ASP A 22 -1.10 -0.07 -29.19
CA ASP A 22 -0.34 1.05 -29.78
C ASP A 22 -0.42 1.12 -31.31
N VAL A 23 -1.64 1.07 -31.84
CA VAL A 23 -1.89 1.16 -33.28
C VAL A 23 -2.79 2.33 -33.67
N ASN A 24 -3.05 3.26 -32.75
CA ASN A 24 -3.87 4.45 -33.01
C ASN A 24 -5.27 4.10 -33.56
N LEU A 25 -5.90 3.03 -33.05
CA LEU A 25 -7.26 2.63 -33.40
C LEU A 25 -8.28 3.60 -32.80
N THR A 26 -9.23 4.04 -33.62
CA THR A 26 -10.37 4.86 -33.16
C THR A 26 -11.68 4.09 -33.08
N GLU A 27 -11.78 2.96 -33.79
CA GLU A 27 -12.96 2.11 -33.82
C GLU A 27 -12.60 0.67 -34.20
N LEU A 28 -13.45 -0.27 -33.77
CA LEU A 28 -13.48 -1.65 -34.27
C LEU A 28 -14.62 -1.83 -35.30
N PRO A 29 -14.49 -2.76 -36.26
CA PRO A 29 -15.57 -3.11 -37.18
C PRO A 29 -16.89 -3.46 -36.46
N SER A 30 -18.05 -3.07 -37.03
CA SER A 30 -19.37 -3.35 -36.42
C SER A 30 -19.63 -4.83 -36.15
N ASP A 31 -19.05 -5.71 -36.96
CA ASP A 31 -19.22 -7.16 -36.92
C ASP A 31 -18.07 -7.88 -36.18
N PHE A 32 -17.28 -7.16 -35.36
CA PHE A 32 -16.14 -7.73 -34.62
C PHE A 32 -16.50 -8.96 -33.79
N GLY A 33 -17.74 -9.04 -33.30
CA GLY A 33 -18.30 -10.20 -32.60
C GLY A 33 -18.31 -11.53 -33.36
N ARG A 34 -17.99 -11.56 -34.66
CA ARG A 34 -17.82 -12.81 -35.43
C ARG A 34 -16.60 -13.63 -35.01
N LEU A 35 -15.64 -13.03 -34.28
CA LEU A 35 -14.46 -13.71 -33.75
C LEU A 35 -14.79 -14.53 -32.49
N VAL A 36 -15.78 -15.42 -32.59
CA VAL A 36 -16.39 -16.11 -31.43
C VAL A 36 -15.44 -17.03 -30.64
N ASN A 37 -14.30 -17.39 -31.23
CA ASN A 37 -13.27 -18.22 -30.58
C ASN A 37 -12.21 -17.40 -29.83
N LEU A 38 -12.30 -16.07 -29.86
CA LEU A 38 -11.37 -15.19 -29.19
C LEU A 38 -11.43 -15.37 -27.68
N ARG A 39 -10.26 -15.54 -27.06
CA ARG A 39 -10.02 -15.70 -25.63
C ARG A 39 -9.24 -14.53 -25.07
N THR A 40 -8.29 -14.00 -25.83
CA THR A 40 -7.45 -12.87 -25.45
C THR A 40 -7.57 -11.76 -26.48
N LEU A 41 -7.86 -10.55 -26.01
CA LEU A 41 -7.90 -9.36 -26.83
C LEU A 41 -7.17 -8.22 -26.15
N GLU A 42 -6.07 -7.77 -26.75
CA GLU A 42 -5.30 -6.62 -26.28
C GLU A 42 -5.52 -5.44 -27.22
N LEU A 43 -6.02 -4.33 -26.69
CA LEU A 43 -6.36 -3.08 -27.37
C LEU A 43 -5.78 -1.87 -26.63
N ARG A 44 -4.74 -2.08 -25.83
CA ARG A 44 -4.08 -1.04 -25.04
C ARG A 44 -3.52 0.08 -25.92
N ASP A 45 -3.39 1.29 -25.39
CA ASP A 45 -2.72 2.42 -26.06
C ASP A 45 -3.38 2.74 -27.42
N ASN A 46 -4.68 2.96 -27.39
CA ASN A 46 -5.46 3.33 -28.57
C ASN A 46 -6.34 4.56 -28.27
N MET A 47 -7.24 4.90 -29.19
CA MET A 47 -8.17 6.03 -29.08
C MET A 47 -9.61 5.53 -29.15
N LEU A 48 -9.90 4.34 -28.61
CA LEU A 48 -11.24 3.77 -28.60
C LEU A 48 -12.10 4.53 -27.59
N LYS A 49 -13.33 4.84 -28.00
CA LYS A 49 -14.36 5.46 -27.16
C LYS A 49 -15.52 4.51 -26.83
N ASP A 50 -15.72 3.50 -27.67
CA ASP A 50 -16.81 2.53 -27.52
C ASP A 50 -16.42 1.20 -28.19
N LEU A 51 -17.18 0.15 -27.88
CA LEU A 51 -17.10 -1.17 -28.48
C LEU A 51 -18.36 -1.45 -29.32
N PRO A 52 -18.26 -2.15 -30.45
CA PRO A 52 -19.41 -2.42 -31.32
C PRO A 52 -20.44 -3.31 -30.61
N SER A 53 -21.73 -3.15 -30.92
CA SER A 53 -22.80 -3.94 -30.28
C SER A 53 -22.66 -5.46 -30.46
N SER A 54 -21.99 -5.91 -31.53
CA SER A 54 -21.69 -7.33 -31.77
C SER A 54 -20.71 -7.93 -30.75
N PHE A 55 -19.99 -7.12 -29.98
CA PHE A 55 -18.99 -7.57 -29.02
C PHE A 55 -19.57 -8.53 -27.96
N VAL A 56 -20.88 -8.41 -27.69
CA VAL A 56 -21.65 -9.35 -26.85
C VAL A 56 -21.53 -10.82 -27.27
N SER A 57 -21.18 -11.09 -28.53
CA SER A 57 -21.02 -12.44 -29.09
C SER A 57 -19.69 -13.13 -28.73
N LEU A 58 -18.71 -12.42 -28.17
CA LEU A 58 -17.40 -12.96 -27.78
C LEU A 58 -17.47 -13.77 -26.48
N LYS A 59 -18.33 -14.80 -26.44
CA LYS A 59 -18.66 -15.56 -25.22
C LYS A 59 -17.51 -16.37 -24.63
N ASN A 60 -16.43 -16.57 -25.38
CA ASN A 60 -15.23 -17.29 -24.94
C ASN A 60 -14.11 -16.34 -24.47
N LEU A 61 -14.34 -15.03 -24.43
CA LEU A 61 -13.32 -14.06 -24.04
C LEU A 61 -13.01 -14.20 -22.55
N GLU A 62 -11.74 -14.44 -22.23
CA GLU A 62 -11.22 -14.64 -20.88
C GLU A 62 -10.37 -13.46 -20.43
N CYS A 63 -9.64 -12.82 -21.34
CA CYS A 63 -8.80 -11.66 -21.06
C CYS A 63 -9.09 -10.54 -22.05
N ILE A 64 -9.34 -9.36 -21.54
CA ILE A 64 -9.46 -8.14 -22.34
C ILE A 64 -8.66 -7.00 -21.73
N ASP A 65 -7.77 -6.42 -22.52
CA ASP A 65 -7.01 -5.22 -22.17
C ASP A 65 -7.49 -4.04 -23.02
N LEU A 66 -8.12 -3.07 -22.35
CA LEU A 66 -8.62 -1.80 -22.91
C LEU A 66 -7.91 -0.60 -22.27
N ALA A 67 -6.78 -0.82 -21.59
CA ALA A 67 -6.05 0.22 -20.90
C ALA A 67 -5.61 1.34 -21.84
N SER A 68 -5.42 2.57 -21.34
CA SER A 68 -4.92 3.70 -22.14
C SER A 68 -5.74 3.92 -23.42
N ASN A 69 -7.04 4.18 -23.23
CA ASN A 69 -8.00 4.52 -24.27
C ASN A 69 -8.79 5.78 -23.86
N MET A 70 -9.95 6.03 -24.49
CA MET A 70 -10.79 7.21 -24.25
C MET A 70 -12.22 6.82 -23.85
N PHE A 71 -12.39 5.76 -23.05
CA PHE A 71 -13.70 5.34 -22.56
C PHE A 71 -14.17 6.29 -21.44
N GLU A 72 -15.27 7.01 -21.65
CA GLU A 72 -15.90 7.89 -20.64
C GLU A 72 -16.84 7.09 -19.69
N GLU A 73 -17.30 5.93 -20.16
CA GLU A 73 -18.14 4.98 -19.42
C GLU A 73 -17.69 3.54 -19.69
N MET A 74 -17.91 2.64 -18.72
CA MET A 74 -17.67 1.22 -18.93
C MET A 74 -18.62 0.66 -20.01
N PRO A 75 -18.13 0.05 -21.11
CA PRO A 75 -19.00 -0.50 -22.15
C PRO A 75 -19.90 -1.63 -21.64
N SER A 76 -21.23 -1.46 -21.76
CA SER A 76 -22.21 -2.40 -21.22
C SER A 76 -22.12 -3.84 -21.77
N CYS A 77 -21.56 -3.99 -22.98
CA CYS A 77 -21.33 -5.31 -23.58
C CYS A 77 -20.36 -6.18 -22.76
N LEU A 78 -19.41 -5.58 -22.02
CA LEU A 78 -18.44 -6.30 -21.19
C LEU A 78 -19.12 -7.11 -20.09
N CYS A 79 -20.17 -6.57 -19.47
CA CYS A 79 -20.93 -7.26 -18.43
C CYS A 79 -21.66 -8.54 -18.91
N GLN A 80 -21.67 -8.79 -20.23
CA GLN A 80 -22.27 -9.99 -20.85
C GLN A 80 -21.22 -11.07 -21.17
N LEU A 81 -19.94 -10.78 -20.96
CA LEU A 81 -18.80 -11.66 -21.22
C LEU A 81 -18.43 -12.42 -19.95
N ILE A 82 -19.33 -13.31 -19.52
CA ILE A 82 -19.25 -13.99 -18.21
C ILE A 82 -18.03 -14.92 -18.03
N GLN A 83 -17.26 -15.18 -19.09
CA GLN A 83 -16.01 -15.96 -19.02
C GLN A 83 -14.78 -15.10 -18.71
N LEU A 84 -14.93 -13.76 -18.64
CA LEU A 84 -13.82 -12.87 -18.30
C LEU A 84 -13.21 -13.23 -16.95
N ARG A 85 -11.88 -13.30 -16.96
CA ARG A 85 -10.99 -13.53 -15.82
C ARG A 85 -10.11 -12.31 -15.57
N GLU A 86 -9.74 -11.60 -16.63
CA GLU A 86 -8.88 -10.43 -16.57
C GLU A 86 -9.53 -9.29 -17.38
N LEU A 87 -9.72 -8.15 -16.72
CA LEU A 87 -10.28 -6.94 -17.30
C LEU A 87 -9.39 -5.76 -16.92
N TRP A 88 -8.77 -5.15 -17.92
CA TRP A 88 -7.93 -3.97 -17.76
C TRP A 88 -8.63 -2.77 -18.41
N LEU A 89 -8.98 -1.78 -17.58
CA LEU A 89 -9.63 -0.53 -17.94
C LEU A 89 -8.82 0.67 -17.41
N ASP A 90 -7.57 0.47 -17.00
CA ASP A 90 -6.72 1.53 -16.46
C ASP A 90 -6.43 2.63 -17.48
N SER A 91 -6.15 3.84 -16.99
CA SER A 91 -5.84 5.02 -17.80
C SER A 91 -6.92 5.32 -18.86
N ASN A 92 -8.14 5.53 -18.41
CA ASN A 92 -9.28 5.95 -19.23
C ASN A 92 -10.00 7.15 -18.56
N GLU A 93 -11.16 7.54 -19.05
CA GLU A 93 -11.97 8.66 -18.52
C GLU A 93 -13.27 8.14 -17.85
N ILE A 94 -13.24 6.91 -17.31
CA ILE A 94 -14.45 6.23 -16.82
C ILE A 94 -14.91 6.88 -15.53
N SER A 95 -16.08 7.51 -15.58
CA SER A 95 -16.69 8.19 -14.43
C SER A 95 -17.60 7.28 -13.59
N SER A 96 -18.08 6.17 -14.14
CA SER A 96 -18.96 5.24 -13.43
C SER A 96 -18.90 3.79 -13.93
N LEU A 97 -19.19 2.87 -13.01
CA LEU A 97 -19.36 1.45 -13.29
C LEU A 97 -20.84 1.06 -13.35
N LEU A 98 -21.16 0.09 -14.21
CA LEU A 98 -22.51 -0.43 -14.37
C LEU A 98 -22.85 -1.46 -13.27
N SER A 99 -24.10 -1.43 -12.78
CA SER A 99 -24.60 -2.40 -11.77
C SER A 99 -24.58 -3.85 -12.26
N ASP A 100 -24.54 -4.06 -13.57
CA ASP A 100 -24.42 -5.38 -14.20
C ASP A 100 -23.02 -6.00 -14.04
N ILE A 101 -22.02 -5.28 -13.50
CA ILE A 101 -20.67 -5.78 -13.22
C ILE A 101 -20.68 -7.07 -12.38
N LYS A 102 -21.69 -7.22 -11.49
CA LYS A 102 -21.93 -8.42 -10.67
C LYS A 102 -22.09 -9.73 -11.48
N LYS A 103 -22.32 -9.64 -12.79
CA LYS A 103 -22.41 -10.81 -13.68
C LYS A 103 -21.04 -11.45 -13.94
N LEU A 104 -19.94 -10.71 -13.77
CA LEU A 104 -18.57 -11.15 -14.03
C LEU A 104 -18.00 -11.99 -12.87
N LYS A 105 -18.71 -13.07 -12.51
CA LYS A 105 -18.37 -13.91 -11.35
C LYS A 105 -17.03 -14.63 -11.45
N ASN A 106 -16.50 -14.79 -12.66
CA ASN A 106 -15.21 -15.44 -12.93
C ASN A 106 -14.02 -14.47 -12.96
N LEU A 107 -14.28 -13.17 -12.80
CA LEU A 107 -13.24 -12.15 -12.85
C LEU A 107 -12.31 -12.30 -11.65
N LYS A 108 -11.01 -12.37 -11.92
CA LYS A 108 -9.94 -12.56 -10.94
C LYS A 108 -9.09 -11.30 -10.81
N CYS A 109 -8.72 -10.71 -11.94
CA CYS A 109 -7.99 -9.46 -12.00
C CYS A 109 -8.86 -8.38 -12.62
N PHE A 110 -9.03 -7.28 -11.89
CA PHE A 110 -9.72 -6.10 -12.37
C PHE A 110 -8.88 -4.86 -12.09
N ASP A 111 -8.44 -4.20 -13.14
CA ASP A 111 -7.78 -2.89 -13.06
C ASP A 111 -8.68 -1.82 -13.66
N ILE A 112 -9.00 -0.81 -12.87
CA ILE A 112 -9.68 0.43 -13.30
C ILE A 112 -9.02 1.64 -12.64
N SER A 113 -7.72 1.53 -12.42
CA SER A 113 -6.89 2.64 -11.92
C SER A 113 -6.83 3.78 -12.94
N GLU A 114 -6.42 4.98 -12.52
CA GLU A 114 -6.25 6.12 -13.43
C GLU A 114 -7.52 6.40 -14.26
N ASN A 115 -8.63 6.61 -13.56
CA ASN A 115 -9.93 6.94 -14.13
C ASN A 115 -10.59 8.06 -13.29
N ASP A 116 -11.81 8.43 -13.63
CA ASP A 116 -12.54 9.52 -12.99
C ASP A 116 -13.64 9.02 -12.02
N LEU A 117 -13.48 7.84 -11.41
CA LEU A 117 -14.50 7.26 -10.53
C LEU A 117 -14.64 8.05 -9.22
N GLU A 118 -15.86 8.52 -8.95
CA GLU A 118 -16.21 9.15 -7.67
C GLU A 118 -16.79 8.15 -6.64
N PHE A 119 -17.39 7.06 -7.12
CA PHE A 119 -17.95 6.00 -6.29
C PHE A 119 -17.88 4.64 -6.98
N LEU A 120 -17.89 3.57 -6.18
CA LEU A 120 -18.11 2.20 -6.66
C LEU A 120 -19.55 1.77 -6.34
N PRO A 121 -20.23 1.04 -7.25
CA PRO A 121 -21.55 0.46 -6.98
C PRO A 121 -21.46 -0.67 -5.94
N GLU A 122 -22.52 -0.87 -5.15
CA GLU A 122 -22.61 -2.00 -4.19
C GLU A 122 -22.56 -3.37 -4.90
N GLU A 123 -22.94 -3.41 -6.17
CA GLU A 123 -22.86 -4.58 -7.04
C GLU A 123 -21.43 -5.08 -7.31
N ILE A 124 -20.39 -4.32 -6.93
CA ILE A 124 -19.01 -4.82 -6.94
C ILE A 124 -18.85 -6.11 -6.12
N SER A 125 -19.70 -6.28 -5.10
CA SER A 125 -19.77 -7.49 -4.27
C SER A 125 -20.10 -8.78 -5.03
N GLY A 126 -20.58 -8.70 -6.27
CA GLY A 126 -20.84 -9.86 -7.13
C GLY A 126 -19.60 -10.44 -7.82
N LEU A 127 -18.44 -9.79 -7.71
CA LEU A 127 -17.16 -10.28 -8.22
C LEU A 127 -16.56 -11.34 -7.29
N GLU A 128 -17.29 -12.44 -7.09
CA GLU A 128 -17.02 -13.46 -6.07
C GLU A 128 -15.64 -14.13 -6.19
N SER A 129 -15.05 -14.16 -7.40
CA SER A 129 -13.73 -14.77 -7.65
C SER A 129 -12.58 -13.75 -7.70
N LEU A 130 -12.82 -12.48 -7.38
CA LEU A 130 -11.83 -11.42 -7.53
C LEU A 130 -10.69 -11.58 -6.53
N THR A 131 -9.47 -11.69 -7.05
CA THR A 131 -8.23 -11.87 -6.27
C THR A 131 -7.38 -10.61 -6.26
N ASP A 132 -7.40 -9.85 -7.35
CA ASP A 132 -6.56 -8.68 -7.58
C ASP A 132 -7.47 -7.53 -8.04
N PHE A 133 -7.54 -6.49 -7.22
CA PHE A 133 -8.37 -5.32 -7.52
C PHE A 133 -7.55 -4.04 -7.40
N TYR A 134 -7.45 -3.32 -8.51
CA TYR A 134 -6.70 -2.07 -8.66
C TYR A 134 -7.67 -0.96 -9.03
N ILE A 135 -7.77 0.05 -8.16
CA ILE A 135 -8.63 1.23 -8.30
C ILE A 135 -7.88 2.50 -7.92
N SER A 136 -6.55 2.48 -8.06
CA SER A 136 -5.68 3.58 -7.66
C SER A 136 -5.89 4.79 -8.57
N GLN A 137 -5.51 5.99 -8.13
CA GLN A 137 -5.60 7.22 -8.94
C GLN A 137 -7.02 7.48 -9.49
N ASN A 138 -8.00 7.56 -8.58
CA ASN A 138 -9.39 7.92 -8.87
C ASN A 138 -9.85 9.01 -7.87
N TYR A 139 -11.14 9.33 -7.80
CA TYR A 139 -11.69 10.35 -6.89
C TYR A 139 -12.59 9.76 -5.79
N LEU A 140 -12.41 8.48 -5.44
CA LEU A 140 -13.25 7.79 -4.48
C LEU A 140 -13.14 8.43 -3.09
N GLN A 141 -14.28 8.83 -2.52
CA GLN A 141 -14.36 9.33 -1.14
C GLN A 141 -14.69 8.23 -0.11
N LEU A 142 -15.41 7.20 -0.56
CA LEU A 142 -15.86 6.07 0.24
C LEU A 142 -15.80 4.79 -0.58
N LEU A 143 -15.61 3.66 0.11
CA LEU A 143 -15.80 2.33 -0.47
C LEU A 143 -17.17 1.77 -0.05
N PRO A 144 -17.88 1.05 -0.93
CA PRO A 144 -19.15 0.42 -0.61
C PRO A 144 -18.97 -0.68 0.43
N ASN A 145 -20.02 -0.96 1.20
CA ASN A 145 -19.97 -2.02 2.21
C ASN A 145 -19.80 -3.41 1.55
N GLY A 146 -20.26 -3.56 0.32
CA GLY A 146 -20.10 -4.77 -0.51
C GLY A 146 -18.65 -5.23 -0.72
N ILE A 147 -17.64 -4.38 -0.50
CA ILE A 147 -16.22 -4.79 -0.62
C ILE A 147 -15.88 -5.97 0.28
N GLY A 148 -16.51 -6.06 1.46
CA GLY A 148 -16.32 -7.15 2.41
C GLY A 148 -16.82 -8.52 1.94
N ASN A 149 -17.54 -8.60 0.82
CA ASN A 149 -17.99 -9.86 0.24
C ASN A 149 -16.98 -10.46 -0.75
N LEU A 150 -15.90 -9.73 -1.08
CA LEU A 150 -14.82 -10.22 -1.95
C LEU A 150 -13.89 -11.14 -1.14
N SER A 151 -14.37 -12.34 -0.81
CA SER A 151 -13.67 -13.26 0.11
C SER A 151 -12.36 -13.82 -0.43
N GLU A 152 -12.19 -13.85 -1.75
CA GLU A 152 -10.98 -14.31 -2.43
C GLU A 152 -9.96 -13.18 -2.66
N LEU A 153 -10.29 -11.94 -2.28
CA LEU A 153 -9.43 -10.78 -2.54
C LEU A 153 -8.10 -10.92 -1.78
N THR A 154 -7.00 -10.89 -2.52
CA THR A 154 -5.63 -11.05 -2.01
C THR A 154 -4.82 -9.76 -2.13
N VAL A 155 -5.02 -9.00 -3.20
CA VAL A 155 -4.36 -7.72 -3.46
C VAL A 155 -5.43 -6.66 -3.67
N PHE A 156 -5.39 -5.61 -2.87
CA PHE A 156 -6.27 -4.46 -3.02
C PHE A 156 -5.48 -3.16 -2.99
N LYS A 157 -5.45 -2.46 -4.13
CA LYS A 157 -4.79 -1.16 -4.27
C LYS A 157 -5.81 -0.08 -4.56
N VAL A 158 -5.85 0.92 -3.69
CA VAL A 158 -6.73 2.09 -3.76
C VAL A 158 -5.96 3.34 -3.36
N ASP A 159 -4.67 3.38 -3.69
CA ASP A 159 -3.84 4.56 -3.47
C ASP A 159 -4.24 5.74 -4.36
N SER A 160 -3.82 6.94 -3.96
CA SER A 160 -4.07 8.20 -4.67
C SER A 160 -5.57 8.40 -4.95
N ASN A 161 -6.40 8.27 -3.91
CA ASN A 161 -7.83 8.54 -3.93
C ASN A 161 -8.16 9.62 -2.87
N ARG A 162 -9.44 9.81 -2.53
CA ARG A 162 -9.90 10.76 -1.50
C ARG A 162 -10.60 10.07 -0.33
N LEU A 163 -10.22 8.82 -0.04
CA LEU A 163 -10.91 8.01 0.96
C LEU A 163 -10.80 8.64 2.34
N LEU A 164 -11.94 8.86 2.99
CA LEU A 164 -12.01 9.44 4.34
C LEU A 164 -11.89 8.37 5.45
N SER A 165 -12.31 7.15 5.14
CA SER A 165 -12.29 5.99 6.02
C SER A 165 -12.39 4.68 5.23
N LEU A 166 -12.12 3.56 5.89
CA LEU A 166 -12.39 2.22 5.36
C LEU A 166 -13.71 1.70 5.95
N PRO A 167 -14.54 0.98 5.17
CA PRO A 167 -15.76 0.38 5.70
C PRO A 167 -15.42 -0.74 6.68
N MET A 168 -16.22 -0.89 7.73
CA MET A 168 -16.06 -1.98 8.70
C MET A 168 -16.09 -3.37 8.03
N SER A 169 -16.81 -3.50 6.92
CA SER A 169 -16.93 -4.75 6.18
C SER A 169 -15.61 -5.22 5.55
N LEU A 170 -14.63 -4.34 5.31
CA LEU A 170 -13.34 -4.71 4.73
C LEU A 170 -12.63 -5.80 5.54
N GLY A 171 -12.82 -5.85 6.86
CA GLY A 171 -12.28 -6.90 7.73
C GLY A 171 -12.74 -8.33 7.38
N LYS A 172 -13.81 -8.48 6.58
CA LYS A 172 -14.28 -9.78 6.09
C LYS A 172 -13.45 -10.34 4.93
N CYS A 173 -12.62 -9.52 4.27
CA CYS A 173 -11.70 -9.96 3.22
C CYS A 173 -10.51 -10.73 3.82
N THR A 174 -10.78 -11.86 4.46
CA THR A 174 -9.79 -12.59 5.28
C THR A 174 -8.63 -13.16 4.46
N SER A 175 -8.76 -13.28 3.14
CA SER A 175 -7.70 -13.71 2.21
C SER A 175 -6.71 -12.58 1.85
N LEU A 176 -6.99 -11.33 2.26
CA LEU A 176 -6.20 -10.17 1.85
C LEU A 176 -4.77 -10.26 2.39
N GLN A 177 -3.80 -10.08 1.50
CA GLN A 177 -2.36 -10.17 1.77
C GLN A 177 -1.67 -8.82 1.59
N GLU A 178 -2.12 -8.02 0.61
CA GLU A 178 -1.58 -6.71 0.32
C GLU A 178 -2.71 -5.67 0.25
N LEU A 179 -2.58 -4.62 1.07
CA LEU A 179 -3.49 -3.48 1.09
C LEU A 179 -2.68 -2.19 0.96
N VAL A 180 -2.92 -1.47 -0.14
CA VAL A 180 -2.25 -0.20 -0.45
C VAL A 180 -3.28 0.93 -0.44
N LEU A 181 -3.07 1.88 0.47
CA LEU A 181 -3.94 3.01 0.80
C LEU A 181 -3.20 4.35 0.73
N LYS A 182 -1.99 4.35 0.16
CA LYS A 182 -1.11 5.53 0.07
C LYS A 182 -1.86 6.73 -0.53
N GLU A 183 -1.57 7.94 -0.07
CA GLU A 183 -2.14 9.18 -0.61
C GLU A 183 -3.69 9.18 -0.62
N ASN A 184 -4.27 9.05 0.58
CA ASN A 184 -5.70 9.21 0.81
C ASN A 184 -5.93 10.20 1.96
N GLU A 185 -7.18 10.34 2.42
CA GLU A 185 -7.55 11.25 3.51
C GLU A 185 -8.00 10.48 4.77
N ILE A 186 -7.52 9.25 4.96
CA ILE A 186 -8.00 8.35 6.02
C ILE A 186 -7.58 8.88 7.39
N SER A 187 -8.56 9.11 8.25
CA SER A 187 -8.35 9.68 9.60
C SER A 187 -8.17 8.62 10.70
N SER A 188 -8.75 7.44 10.50
CA SER A 188 -8.61 6.27 11.38
C SER A 188 -8.89 4.98 10.62
N PHE A 189 -8.33 3.87 11.12
CA PHE A 189 -8.74 2.54 10.68
C PHE A 189 -9.90 2.00 11.51
N PRO A 190 -10.83 1.24 10.91
CA PRO A 190 -11.82 0.49 11.66
C PRO A 190 -11.17 -0.62 12.50
N GLU A 191 -11.75 -0.95 13.67
CA GLU A 191 -11.29 -2.07 14.51
C GLU A 191 -11.27 -3.40 13.73
N SER A 192 -12.17 -3.55 12.75
CA SER A 192 -12.23 -4.74 11.90
C SER A 192 -10.98 -4.94 11.03
N ILE A 193 -10.08 -3.97 10.91
CA ILE A 193 -8.79 -4.15 10.23
C ILE A 193 -8.02 -5.35 10.83
N GLY A 194 -8.13 -5.58 12.14
CA GLY A 194 -7.47 -6.71 12.81
C GLY A 194 -8.00 -8.09 12.44
N GLN A 195 -9.06 -8.17 11.64
CA GLN A 195 -9.61 -9.43 11.11
C GLN A 195 -8.86 -9.90 9.86
N LEU A 196 -8.04 -9.06 9.23
CA LEU A 196 -7.22 -9.39 8.05
C LEU A 196 -5.99 -10.24 8.42
N LYS A 197 -6.21 -11.44 8.94
CA LYS A 197 -5.15 -12.28 9.53
C LYS A 197 -4.05 -12.71 8.55
N ASN A 198 -4.33 -12.69 7.25
CA ASN A 198 -3.37 -13.01 6.20
C ASN A 198 -2.61 -11.80 5.66
N LEU A 199 -2.89 -10.59 6.16
CA LEU A 199 -2.27 -9.37 5.66
C LEU A 199 -0.76 -9.37 5.97
N ARG A 200 0.04 -9.23 4.91
CA ARG A 200 1.51 -9.20 4.96
C ARG A 200 2.05 -7.80 4.73
N THR A 201 1.37 -7.02 3.89
CA THR A 201 1.78 -5.67 3.51
C THR A 201 0.63 -4.71 3.70
N LEU A 202 0.83 -3.71 4.56
CA LEU A 202 -0.07 -2.58 4.72
C LEU A 202 0.72 -1.29 4.49
N ILE A 203 0.38 -0.58 3.42
CA ILE A 203 0.97 0.72 3.07
C ILE A 203 -0.14 1.76 3.16
N ALA A 204 -0.04 2.69 4.11
CA ALA A 204 -1.00 3.78 4.29
C ALA A 204 -0.27 5.12 4.50
N ASP A 205 0.78 5.32 3.71
CA ASP A 205 1.56 6.56 3.69
C ASP A 205 0.71 7.75 3.24
N CYS A 206 1.10 8.96 3.62
CA CYS A 206 0.47 10.21 3.19
C CYS A 206 -1.05 10.21 3.45
N ASN A 207 -1.45 9.91 4.69
CA ASN A 207 -2.83 9.92 5.15
C ASN A 207 -3.00 10.88 6.33
N LYS A 208 -4.17 10.87 6.97
CA LYS A 208 -4.50 11.73 8.11
C LYS A 208 -4.62 10.94 9.42
N LEU A 209 -3.99 9.77 9.53
CA LEU A 209 -4.12 8.88 10.68
C LEU A 209 -3.60 9.55 11.95
N SER A 210 -4.46 9.70 12.95
CA SER A 210 -4.10 10.29 14.25
C SER A 210 -3.79 9.26 15.32
N SER A 211 -4.34 8.06 15.17
CA SER A 211 -4.09 6.88 16.00
C SER A 211 -4.27 5.60 15.17
N LEU A 212 -3.83 4.48 15.73
CA LEU A 212 -4.14 3.14 15.23
C LEU A 212 -5.05 2.43 16.24
N PRO A 213 -6.02 1.61 15.80
CA PRO A 213 -6.77 0.73 16.68
C PRO A 213 -5.83 -0.32 17.30
N SER A 214 -6.12 -0.78 18.52
CA SER A 214 -5.32 -1.84 19.17
C SER A 214 -5.37 -3.15 18.37
N GLU A 215 -6.45 -3.38 17.64
CA GLU A 215 -6.66 -4.49 16.73
C GLU A 215 -5.63 -4.53 15.59
N ILE A 216 -4.85 -3.49 15.30
CA ILE A 216 -3.75 -3.60 14.35
C ILE A 216 -2.73 -4.67 14.79
N CYS A 217 -2.60 -4.91 16.09
CA CYS A 217 -1.72 -5.92 16.68
C CYS A 217 -2.21 -7.36 16.41
N ASN A 218 -3.43 -7.52 15.89
CA ASN A 218 -4.00 -8.81 15.50
C ASN A 218 -3.51 -9.32 14.14
N LEU A 219 -2.79 -8.50 13.38
CA LEU A 219 -2.25 -8.80 12.05
C LEU A 219 -0.98 -9.66 12.14
N THR A 220 -1.12 -10.89 12.63
CA THR A 220 0.04 -11.73 12.99
C THR A 220 0.94 -12.13 11.83
N GLN A 221 0.50 -12.00 10.58
CA GLN A 221 1.31 -12.25 9.36
C GLN A 221 1.96 -10.98 8.79
N LEU A 222 1.74 -9.82 9.39
CA LEU A 222 2.22 -8.54 8.88
C LEU A 222 3.75 -8.50 8.89
N SER A 223 4.32 -8.22 7.73
CA SER A 223 5.77 -8.09 7.49
C SER A 223 6.17 -6.65 7.19
N VAL A 224 5.33 -5.92 6.48
CA VAL A 224 5.55 -4.52 6.12
C VAL A 224 4.39 -3.68 6.60
N LEU A 225 4.68 -2.71 7.46
CA LEU A 225 3.77 -1.65 7.88
C LEU A 225 4.40 -0.30 7.57
N SER A 226 3.87 0.39 6.58
CA SER A 226 4.29 1.74 6.21
C SER A 226 3.16 2.73 6.53
N LEU A 227 3.46 3.70 7.38
CA LEU A 227 2.54 4.73 7.86
C LEU A 227 3.19 6.12 7.74
N ARG A 228 4.06 6.31 6.75
CA ARG A 228 4.81 7.54 6.55
C ARG A 228 3.88 8.74 6.36
N ASP A 229 4.31 9.92 6.78
CA ASP A 229 3.60 11.20 6.56
C ASP A 229 2.13 11.14 7.01
N ASN A 230 1.93 10.73 8.26
CA ASN A 230 0.64 10.70 8.96
C ASN A 230 0.69 11.62 10.20
N CYS A 231 -0.36 11.58 11.03
CA CYS A 231 -0.49 12.42 12.23
C CYS A 231 -0.38 11.61 13.54
N LEU A 232 0.28 10.45 13.55
CA LEU A 232 0.32 9.55 14.71
C LEU A 232 1.13 10.14 15.87
N TYR A 233 0.58 10.06 17.09
CA TYR A 233 1.26 10.52 18.32
C TYR A 233 1.89 9.38 19.13
N TYR A 234 1.31 8.19 19.03
CA TYR A 234 1.74 6.97 19.71
C TYR A 234 1.38 5.75 18.86
N LEU A 235 2.01 4.63 19.16
CA LEU A 235 1.62 3.31 18.67
C LEU A 235 0.88 2.56 19.79
N PRO A 236 0.01 1.60 19.46
CA PRO A 236 -0.57 0.70 20.45
C PRO A 236 0.52 0.00 21.28
N GLU A 237 0.28 -0.20 22.58
CA GLU A 237 1.26 -0.81 23.50
C GLU A 237 1.71 -2.21 23.03
N ASP A 238 0.80 -2.94 22.40
CA ASP A 238 1.00 -4.32 21.93
C ASP A 238 1.62 -4.44 20.53
N ILE A 239 2.10 -3.34 19.92
CA ILE A 239 2.67 -3.38 18.55
C ILE A 239 3.88 -4.33 18.46
N GLY A 240 4.61 -4.52 19.57
CA GLY A 240 5.73 -5.47 19.67
C GLY A 240 5.33 -6.95 19.55
N ILE A 241 4.05 -7.29 19.61
CA ILE A 241 3.55 -8.65 19.42
C ILE A 241 3.65 -9.10 17.95
N LEU A 242 3.79 -8.16 17.01
CA LEU A 242 3.93 -8.44 15.58
C LEU A 242 5.32 -9.03 15.22
N LYS A 243 5.54 -10.29 15.60
CA LYS A 243 6.84 -10.99 15.46
C LYS A 243 7.32 -11.17 14.02
N ASN A 244 6.41 -11.11 13.05
CA ASN A 244 6.73 -11.22 11.63
C ASN A 244 7.07 -9.87 10.99
N LEU A 245 6.90 -8.76 11.71
CA LEU A 245 7.14 -7.43 11.19
C LEU A 245 8.64 -7.23 10.92
N GLN A 246 8.99 -6.91 9.68
CA GLN A 246 10.36 -6.68 9.23
C GLN A 246 10.60 -5.21 8.92
N VAL A 247 9.57 -4.53 8.42
CA VAL A 247 9.62 -3.11 8.05
C VAL A 247 8.50 -2.37 8.78
N LEU A 248 8.90 -1.39 9.59
CA LEU A 248 8.02 -0.43 10.22
C LEU A 248 8.51 0.98 9.85
N ASP A 249 7.81 1.62 8.92
CA ASP A 249 8.09 3.01 8.52
C ASP A 249 7.07 3.95 9.16
N LEU A 250 7.57 4.87 9.99
CA LEU A 250 6.81 5.87 10.73
C LEU A 250 7.32 7.28 10.44
N CYS A 251 8.16 7.46 9.42
CA CYS A 251 8.73 8.76 9.05
C CYS A 251 7.61 9.81 8.86
N GLY A 252 7.85 11.06 9.24
CA GLY A 252 6.85 12.13 9.05
C GLY A 252 5.63 12.08 9.98
N ASN A 253 5.66 11.27 11.05
CA ASN A 253 4.64 11.29 12.11
C ASN A 253 5.01 12.23 13.27
N ARG A 254 4.16 12.28 14.31
CA ARG A 254 4.30 13.10 15.52
C ARG A 254 4.66 12.26 16.76
N ILE A 255 5.25 11.08 16.53
CA ILE A 255 5.62 10.12 17.58
C ILE A 255 6.77 10.72 18.38
N GLY A 256 6.57 10.90 19.70
CA GLY A 256 7.59 11.45 20.60
C GLY A 256 7.43 12.92 21.02
N LEU A 257 6.38 13.63 20.60
CA LEU A 257 6.07 14.99 21.08
C LEU A 257 5.47 15.03 22.50
N ILE A 258 5.26 13.88 23.15
CA ILE A 258 4.85 13.78 24.55
C ILE A 258 6.11 13.63 25.41
N ALA A 259 6.78 14.75 25.67
CA ALA A 259 7.81 14.82 26.70
C ALA A 259 7.15 14.67 28.08
N GLY A 260 7.10 13.43 28.58
CA GLY A 260 6.57 13.07 29.88
C GLY A 260 6.76 11.59 30.19
N SER A 261 7.97 11.21 30.59
CA SER A 261 8.33 10.00 31.34
C SER A 261 8.13 8.61 30.69
N SER A 262 7.22 8.42 29.73
CA SER A 262 6.84 7.08 29.25
C SER A 262 7.50 6.68 27.92
N SER A 263 7.98 7.64 27.13
CA SER A 263 8.53 7.37 25.79
C SER A 263 9.85 6.60 25.80
N CYS A 264 10.64 6.68 26.88
CA CYS A 264 11.95 6.02 26.95
C CYS A 264 11.79 4.50 27.18
N ALA A 265 10.80 4.10 28.00
CA ALA A 265 10.52 2.70 28.32
C ALA A 265 10.02 1.89 27.11
N PHE A 266 9.32 2.55 26.18
CA PHE A 266 8.79 1.94 24.97
C PHE A 266 9.91 1.49 24.02
N TRP A 267 10.87 2.37 23.75
CA TRP A 267 11.99 2.06 22.85
C TRP A 267 12.92 0.98 23.44
N THR A 268 13.15 0.98 24.76
CA THR A 268 13.93 -0.07 25.43
C THR A 268 13.26 -1.45 25.36
N SER A 269 11.92 -1.52 25.41
CA SER A 269 11.18 -2.79 25.31
C SER A 269 11.29 -3.42 23.90
N LEU A 270 11.30 -2.59 22.86
CA LEU A 270 11.50 -3.03 21.47
C LEU A 270 12.92 -3.56 21.20
N GLU A 271 13.94 -2.98 21.84
CA GLU A 271 15.33 -3.45 21.75
C GLU A 271 15.58 -4.74 22.56
N ASP A 272 15.03 -4.84 23.78
CA ASP A 272 15.25 -5.97 24.69
C ASP A 272 14.63 -7.28 24.19
N GLN A 273 13.62 -7.24 23.33
CA GLN A 273 12.98 -8.45 22.79
C GLN A 273 13.73 -9.09 21.62
N GLY A 274 14.94 -8.64 21.28
CA GLY A 274 15.80 -9.30 20.28
C GLY A 274 15.21 -9.34 18.87
N SER A 275 14.16 -8.54 18.61
CA SER A 275 13.52 -8.47 17.32
C SER A 275 14.44 -7.74 16.35
N SER A 276 14.70 -8.31 15.17
CA SER A 276 15.51 -7.68 14.12
C SER A 276 14.81 -6.46 13.45
N VAL A 277 13.88 -5.84 14.18
CA VAL A 277 12.88 -4.86 13.71
C VAL A 277 13.45 -3.46 13.46
N VAL A 278 14.61 -3.10 13.98
CA VAL A 278 15.05 -1.70 13.88
C VAL A 278 16.13 -1.53 12.80
N LYS A 279 15.70 -1.58 11.54
CA LYS A 279 16.31 -0.79 10.46
C LYS A 279 15.44 0.44 10.16
N THR A 280 15.01 1.14 11.19
CA THR A 280 14.32 2.44 11.02
C THR A 280 15.38 3.54 11.08
N PHE A 281 15.75 4.09 9.91
CA PHE A 281 16.35 5.42 9.87
C PHE A 281 15.24 6.42 10.22
N VAL A 282 15.20 6.83 11.49
CA VAL A 282 14.43 8.01 11.88
C VAL A 282 15.29 9.22 11.49
N GLU A 283 15.17 9.71 10.26
CA GLU A 283 15.63 11.07 9.95
C GLU A 283 14.67 12.05 10.64
N MET A 284 14.94 12.35 11.90
CA MET A 284 14.33 13.49 12.58
C MET A 284 14.89 14.76 11.93
N SER A 285 14.20 15.30 10.94
CA SER A 285 14.38 16.68 10.51
C SER A 285 13.84 17.62 11.60
N VAL A 286 14.57 17.72 12.71
CA VAL A 286 14.28 18.64 13.81
C VAL A 286 15.50 19.53 13.99
N SER A 287 15.41 20.75 13.46
CA SER A 287 16.30 21.85 13.77
C SER A 287 16.03 22.36 15.20
N ILE A 288 16.64 21.74 16.22
CA ILE A 288 16.60 22.26 17.61
C ILE A 288 18.02 22.21 18.24
N PRO A 289 18.46 23.24 19.00
CA PRO A 289 19.88 23.53 19.30
C PRO A 289 20.56 22.66 20.38
N ASN A 290 19.95 21.56 20.82
CA ASN A 290 20.46 20.74 21.93
C ASN A 290 20.87 19.35 21.44
N PHE A 291 21.95 19.33 20.66
CA PHE A 291 22.51 18.13 20.01
C PHE A 291 23.17 17.13 20.97
N PHE A 292 23.29 17.44 22.28
CA PHE A 292 24.09 16.66 23.23
C PHE A 292 23.30 15.70 24.14
N SER A 293 21.98 15.87 24.30
CA SER A 293 21.19 14.95 25.15
C SER A 293 20.71 13.70 24.43
N LEU A 294 20.70 13.71 23.08
CA LEU A 294 20.27 12.55 22.28
C LEU A 294 21.40 11.53 22.06
N LEU A 295 22.66 11.99 22.11
CA LEU A 295 23.82 11.14 21.86
C LEU A 295 24.07 10.14 23.00
N SER A 296 23.66 10.45 24.24
CA SER A 296 23.93 9.58 25.40
C SER A 296 23.14 8.27 25.38
N CYS A 297 21.97 8.22 24.72
CA CYS A 297 21.16 7.00 24.67
C CYS A 297 21.43 6.15 23.44
N ILE A 298 21.77 6.75 22.29
CA ILE A 298 21.95 6.01 21.02
C ILE A 298 23.39 5.47 20.88
N VAL A 299 24.39 6.15 21.45
CA VAL A 299 25.80 5.81 21.19
C VAL A 299 26.39 4.79 22.19
N TYR A 300 25.79 4.61 23.38
CA TYR A 300 26.33 3.69 24.40
C TYR A 300 26.17 2.20 24.08
N SER A 301 25.06 1.81 23.42
CA SER A 301 24.79 0.41 23.05
C SER A 301 25.65 -0.06 21.87
N SER A 302 25.84 0.80 20.87
CA SER A 302 26.60 0.46 19.67
C SER A 302 28.12 0.59 19.84
N LEU A 303 28.61 1.54 20.66
CA LEU A 303 30.07 1.63 20.92
C LEU A 303 30.56 0.47 21.79
N TYR A 304 29.79 0.00 22.78
CA TYR A 304 30.25 -1.08 23.67
C TYR A 304 30.57 -2.37 22.91
N ARG A 305 29.76 -2.73 21.90
CA ARG A 305 30.00 -3.93 21.07
C ARG A 305 31.07 -3.75 19.98
N VAL A 306 31.37 -2.51 19.58
CA VAL A 306 32.46 -2.21 18.63
C VAL A 306 33.81 -2.14 19.37
N PHE A 307 33.85 -1.63 20.61
CA PHE A 307 35.06 -1.53 21.41
C PHE A 307 35.55 -2.87 21.97
N GLU A 308 34.68 -3.85 22.21
CA GLU A 308 35.12 -5.20 22.65
C GLU A 308 35.83 -6.00 21.53
N ARG A 309 35.65 -5.62 20.26
CA ARG A 309 36.21 -6.34 19.09
C ARG A 309 37.39 -5.65 18.42
N ALA A 310 37.75 -4.43 18.81
CA ALA A 310 38.87 -3.69 18.22
C ALA A 310 39.92 -3.33 19.28
N HIS A 311 40.94 -4.19 19.44
CA HIS A 311 42.21 -3.78 20.05
C HIS A 311 42.91 -2.76 19.14
N LEU A 312 42.55 -1.49 19.21
CA LEU A 312 43.27 -0.41 18.51
C LEU A 312 43.37 0.83 19.39
N HIS A 313 44.63 1.17 19.70
CA HIS A 313 45.06 2.41 20.34
C HIS A 313 44.44 3.64 19.67
N PHE A 314 43.74 4.47 20.44
CA PHE A 314 43.47 5.85 20.07
C PHE A 314 44.08 6.79 21.10
N HIS A 315 45.13 7.48 20.65
CA HIS A 315 45.89 8.48 21.37
C HIS A 315 45.05 9.74 21.64
N GLU A 316 45.17 10.23 22.87
CA GLU A 316 44.98 11.60 23.37
C GLU A 316 44.60 12.67 22.33
N ARG A 317 43.33 13.09 22.31
CA ARG A 317 42.95 14.45 21.86
C ARG A 317 41.57 14.97 22.31
N PHE A 318 40.89 14.30 23.23
CA PHE A 318 39.54 14.70 23.69
C PHE A 318 39.42 15.00 25.19
N LEU A 319 40.54 15.24 25.88
CA LEU A 319 40.57 15.53 27.33
C LEU A 319 40.88 17.00 27.67
N CYS A 320 40.43 17.95 26.86
CA CYS A 320 40.57 19.39 27.16
C CYS A 320 39.22 20.12 27.32
N ASP A 321 38.19 19.45 27.83
CA ASP A 321 36.96 20.14 28.24
C ASP A 321 36.64 19.89 29.71
N VAL A 322 36.76 20.96 30.49
CA VAL A 322 36.58 21.01 31.95
C VAL A 322 35.14 20.65 32.34
N GLY A 323 34.18 20.76 31.41
CA GLY A 323 32.79 20.36 31.62
C GLY A 323 32.58 18.85 31.82
N PHE A 324 33.41 18.01 31.18
CA PHE A 324 33.26 16.55 31.21
C PHE A 324 33.61 15.96 32.58
N ARG A 325 34.60 16.53 33.27
CA ARG A 325 35.06 16.06 34.60
C ARG A 325 34.01 16.28 35.69
N ASN A 326 33.29 17.41 35.63
CA ASN A 326 32.26 17.74 36.62
C ASN A 326 31.00 16.88 36.45
N HIS A 327 30.71 16.40 35.24
CA HIS A 327 29.57 15.52 34.97
C HIS A 327 29.85 14.07 35.42
N ILE A 328 31.08 13.59 35.28
CA ILE A 328 31.49 12.27 35.80
C ILE A 328 31.51 12.24 37.35
N LEU A 329 31.95 13.33 38.00
CA LEU A 329 31.93 13.44 39.46
C LEU A 329 30.51 13.45 40.06
N ALA A 330 29.52 13.92 39.30
CA ALA A 330 28.12 13.92 39.72
C ALA A 330 27.44 12.54 39.60
N ILE A 331 27.98 11.64 38.76
CA ILE A 331 27.40 10.32 38.49
C ILE A 331 28.01 9.24 39.38
N PHE A 332 29.31 9.30 39.70
CA PHE A 332 30.00 8.20 40.38
C PHE A 332 30.29 8.40 41.89
N GLY A 333 30.11 9.60 42.43
CA GLY A 333 30.49 9.87 43.83
C GLY A 333 32.02 9.86 44.03
N SER A 334 32.50 10.67 44.97
CA SER A 334 33.90 11.07 45.09
C SER A 334 34.89 10.02 45.62
N SER A 335 34.55 8.72 45.65
CA SER A 335 35.38 7.69 46.31
C SER A 335 36.17 6.76 45.38
N GLU A 336 35.96 6.78 44.05
CA GLU A 336 36.60 5.78 43.15
C GLU A 336 37.72 6.32 42.24
N LEU A 337 38.16 7.58 42.41
CA LEU A 337 39.23 8.16 41.58
C LEU A 337 40.37 8.80 42.40
N SER A 338 40.83 8.12 43.45
CA SER A 338 42.02 8.53 44.23
C SER A 338 43.36 8.07 43.62
N GLY A 339 43.37 7.55 42.39
CA GLY A 339 44.56 6.95 41.77
C GLY A 339 45.23 7.74 40.62
N LEU A 340 44.64 8.84 40.15
CA LEU A 340 45.17 9.55 38.97
C LEU A 340 45.76 10.92 39.37
N GLN A 341 47.02 10.93 39.78
CA GLN A 341 47.86 12.12 39.73
C GLN A 341 48.47 12.26 38.33
N VAL A 342 48.40 13.46 37.76
CA VAL A 342 49.13 13.86 36.54
C VAL A 342 50.00 15.07 36.92
N PRO A 343 51.28 15.15 36.49
CA PRO A 343 52.13 16.33 36.66
C PRO A 343 51.64 17.56 35.88
#